data_AF-A0ABC8J4S2-F1
#
_entry.id   AF-A0ABC8J4S2-F1
#
_cell.length_a   1.000
_cell.length_b   1.000
_cell.length_c   1.000
_cell.angle_alpha   90.00
_cell.angle_beta   90.00
_cell.angle_gamma   90.00
#
_symmetry.space_group_name_H-M   'P 1'
#
loop_
_entity.id
_entity.type
_entity.pdbx_description
1 polymer ?
#
loop_
_entity_poly.entity_id
_entity_poly.type
_entity_poly.pdbx_seq_one_letter_code
_entity_poly.pdbx_strand_id
1 'polypeptide(L)'
;MSRLRAFSSPDLVPSDSGSVTSPTRTTEHQSHETSGLEGISTNVKLLLKLVQDHNEANSKQRDEWKAQRVTTMMAILDDLKTRILKAQSSSSSGKKELRRCNTELKPRQDPNKSPTKPPLNDLDDVQKLRKDLTASMAARKSLQMMCSSLGKEKEIMAIELSRKAYELTEMEELISDLKAQNEKLLKKVQNCAVEHKKEDGDGGGGGDKDMPLQGRNKELSEQLLKSIDGYRSLKRRYKEVQEENGSMRQVLKDSAEEVNAGAQRLMELHENVTRKDEVDLEKEISELEKLFQDIGLKISNHSQIK
;
A
#
# COMPACT_ATOMS: atom_id res chain seq x y z
N MET A 1 -12.64 31.76 23.43
CA MET A 1 -11.54 30.94 23.98
C MET A 1 -10.48 30.74 22.90
N SER A 2 -9.29 30.36 23.34
CA SER A 2 -8.00 30.70 22.76
C SER A 2 -7.66 30.04 21.42
N ARG A 3 -6.94 30.84 20.63
CA ARG A 3 -6.27 30.50 19.37
C ARG A 3 -5.22 29.42 19.58
N LEU A 4 -5.21 28.39 18.72
CA LEU A 4 -3.98 27.70 18.35
C LEU A 4 -3.93 27.62 16.82
N ARG A 5 -2.99 28.40 16.29
CA ARG A 5 -2.70 28.62 14.88
C ARG A 5 -1.72 27.53 14.43
N ALA A 6 -2.06 26.86 13.34
CA ALA A 6 -1.19 25.91 12.65
C ALA A 6 0.06 26.58 12.08
N PHE A 7 1.08 25.75 11.90
CA PHE A 7 2.42 26.06 11.43
C PHE A 7 2.45 26.68 10.02
N SER A 8 3.24 27.74 9.84
CA SER A 8 3.72 28.21 8.55
C SER A 8 5.11 27.66 8.25
N SER A 9 5.35 27.23 7.02
CA SER A 9 6.64 27.27 6.32
C SER A 9 6.40 27.20 4.80
N PRO A 10 7.33 27.74 3.98
CA PRO A 10 6.98 28.73 2.95
C PRO A 10 6.90 28.20 1.52
N ASP A 11 6.25 29.00 0.68
CA ASP A 11 6.26 29.01 -0.79
C ASP A 11 7.67 28.87 -1.36
N LEU A 12 7.85 27.96 -2.33
CA LEU A 12 8.88 28.06 -3.35
C LEU A 12 8.27 27.72 -4.73
N VAL A 13 8.35 28.72 -5.60
CA VAL A 13 7.91 28.80 -7.01
C VAL A 13 8.67 27.78 -7.89
N PRO A 14 8.08 27.28 -9.00
CA PRO A 14 8.66 26.22 -9.83
C PRO A 14 9.81 26.71 -10.72
N SER A 15 10.73 25.82 -11.05
CA SER A 15 11.68 26.02 -12.14
C SER A 15 11.85 24.75 -12.98
N ASP A 16 11.64 24.96 -14.27
CA ASP A 16 11.73 24.04 -15.38
C ASP A 16 13.19 23.77 -15.80
N SER A 17 13.36 22.75 -16.63
CA SER A 17 14.50 22.45 -17.53
C SER A 17 15.70 21.63 -17.03
N GLY A 18 15.82 20.43 -17.62
CA GLY A 18 17.01 20.12 -18.45
C GLY A 18 18.12 19.24 -17.87
N SER A 19 18.09 17.95 -18.23
CA SER A 19 19.19 17.23 -18.91
C SER A 19 20.62 17.17 -18.31
N VAL A 20 21.03 15.91 -18.01
CA VAL A 20 22.33 15.27 -18.36
C VAL A 20 23.52 15.28 -17.34
N THR A 21 23.92 14.04 -17.01
CA THR A 21 25.23 13.46 -16.62
C THR A 21 25.89 13.73 -15.26
N SER A 22 26.22 12.62 -14.60
CA SER A 22 27.13 12.34 -13.46
C SER A 22 28.58 12.88 -13.65
N PRO A 23 29.61 12.61 -12.78
CA PRO A 23 29.70 11.87 -11.48
C PRO A 23 30.60 12.54 -10.39
N THR A 24 30.76 11.91 -9.20
CA THR A 24 32.03 11.57 -8.44
C THR A 24 31.72 11.29 -6.95
N ARG A 25 31.75 10.04 -6.44
CA ARG A 25 32.81 9.28 -5.69
C ARG A 25 33.38 10.06 -4.46
N THR A 26 33.37 9.59 -3.20
CA THR A 26 34.06 8.43 -2.55
C THR A 26 33.36 8.06 -1.22
N THR A 27 33.24 6.81 -0.74
CA THR A 27 34.26 6.00 -0.01
C THR A 27 33.62 4.63 0.27
N GLU A 28 33.92 3.56 -0.48
CA GLU A 28 34.87 2.46 -0.16
C GLU A 28 34.67 1.74 1.19
N HIS A 29 33.78 0.74 1.22
CA HIS A 29 34.07 -0.67 1.57
C HIS A 29 32.82 -1.54 1.41
N GLN A 30 32.98 -2.73 0.81
CA GLN A 30 31.97 -3.75 0.43
C GLN A 30 31.34 -3.62 -0.97
N SER A 31 32.14 -3.55 -2.04
CA SER A 31 31.64 -3.68 -3.42
C SER A 31 32.07 -4.95 -4.14
N HIS A 32 32.76 -5.89 -3.49
CA HIS A 32 33.39 -6.99 -4.23
C HIS A 32 32.49 -8.23 -4.43
N GLU A 33 31.40 -8.39 -3.67
CA GLU A 33 30.49 -9.54 -3.85
C GLU A 33 29.22 -9.19 -4.64
N THR A 34 28.77 -7.93 -4.59
CA THR A 34 27.53 -7.49 -5.24
C THR A 34 27.66 -7.38 -6.76
N SER A 35 28.82 -6.96 -7.29
CA SER A 35 29.02 -6.85 -8.74
C SER A 35 29.01 -8.19 -9.48
N GLY A 36 29.35 -9.30 -8.81
CA GLY A 36 29.27 -10.64 -9.40
C GLY A 36 27.83 -11.16 -9.49
N LEU A 37 27.05 -10.98 -8.42
CA LEU A 37 25.65 -11.39 -8.33
C LEU A 37 24.72 -10.54 -9.21
N GLU A 38 25.02 -9.26 -9.38
CA GLU A 38 24.29 -8.35 -10.26
C GLU A 38 24.42 -8.74 -11.74
N GLY A 39 25.61 -9.17 -12.17
CA GLY A 39 25.84 -9.73 -13.50
C GLY A 39 25.09 -11.05 -13.72
N ILE A 40 25.02 -11.92 -12.70
CA ILE A 40 24.24 -13.15 -12.76
C ILE A 40 22.75 -12.83 -12.90
N SER A 41 22.21 -11.91 -12.11
CA SER A 41 20.79 -11.51 -12.17
C SER A 41 20.41 -10.94 -13.54
N THR A 42 21.28 -10.12 -14.12
CA THR A 42 21.06 -9.53 -15.45
C THR A 42 21.03 -10.60 -16.54
N ASN A 43 21.96 -11.57 -16.49
CA ASN A 43 21.98 -12.69 -17.43
C ASN A 43 20.75 -13.60 -17.31
N VAL A 44 20.26 -13.86 -16.09
CA VAL A 44 19.00 -14.61 -15.88
C VAL A 44 17.83 -13.88 -16.52
N LYS A 45 17.70 -12.56 -16.30
CA LYS A 45 16.61 -11.75 -16.90
C LYS A 45 16.68 -11.75 -18.42
N LEU A 46 17.86 -11.61 -18.99
CA LEU A 46 18.08 -11.66 -20.44
C LEU A 46 17.69 -13.03 -21.02
N LEU A 47 18.06 -14.11 -20.35
CA LEU A 47 17.72 -15.47 -20.76
C LEU A 47 16.21 -15.71 -20.74
N LEU A 48 15.53 -15.31 -19.66
CA LEU A 48 14.07 -15.42 -19.56
C LEU A 48 13.35 -14.65 -20.66
N LYS A 49 13.82 -13.42 -20.96
CA LYS A 49 13.30 -12.63 -22.06
C LYS A 49 13.50 -13.31 -23.42
N LEU A 50 14.70 -13.84 -23.68
CA LEU A 50 14.98 -14.56 -24.92
C LEU A 50 14.11 -15.82 -25.07
N VAL A 51 13.86 -16.55 -23.98
CA VAL A 51 13.00 -17.75 -23.97
C VAL A 51 11.56 -17.36 -24.29
N GLN A 52 11.07 -16.27 -23.71
CA GLN A 52 9.75 -15.71 -24.03
C GLN A 52 9.66 -15.29 -25.51
N ASP A 53 10.63 -14.51 -25.99
CA ASP A 53 10.70 -14.04 -27.39
C ASP A 53 10.83 -15.21 -28.39
N HIS A 54 11.42 -16.34 -27.98
CA HIS A 54 11.50 -17.55 -28.79
C HIS A 54 10.17 -18.32 -28.83
N ASN A 55 9.42 -18.33 -27.72
CA ASN A 55 8.14 -19.02 -27.62
C ASN A 55 7.01 -18.24 -28.33
N GLU A 56 7.09 -16.91 -28.35
CA GLU A 56 6.12 -16.02 -29.03
C GLU A 56 6.39 -15.89 -30.54
N ALA A 57 7.55 -16.37 -31.02
CA ALA A 57 7.91 -16.32 -32.42
C ALA A 57 7.04 -17.30 -33.25
N ASN A 58 6.20 -16.74 -34.13
CA ASN A 58 5.32 -17.50 -35.02
C ASN A 58 6.12 -18.52 -35.86
N SER A 59 5.60 -19.74 -36.03
CA SER A 59 6.29 -20.90 -36.65
C SER A 59 6.80 -20.66 -38.08
N LYS A 60 6.34 -19.58 -38.73
CA LYS A 60 6.76 -19.10 -40.05
C LYS A 60 8.10 -18.32 -40.06
N GLN A 61 8.67 -17.99 -38.91
CA GLN A 61 9.95 -17.27 -38.82
C GLN A 61 11.11 -18.23 -39.14
N ARG A 62 11.92 -17.85 -40.13
CA ARG A 62 13.02 -18.61 -40.75
C ARG A 62 13.89 -19.34 -39.70
N ASP A 63 14.13 -20.64 -39.89
CA ASP A 63 14.81 -21.49 -38.90
C ASP A 63 16.22 -21.01 -38.51
N GLU A 64 16.88 -20.25 -39.39
CA GLU A 64 18.15 -19.56 -39.13
C GLU A 64 18.07 -18.61 -37.91
N TRP A 65 16.95 -17.91 -37.74
CA TRP A 65 16.76 -16.98 -36.62
C TRP A 65 16.46 -17.71 -35.31
N LYS A 66 15.80 -18.86 -35.39
CA LYS A 66 15.61 -19.74 -34.23
C LYS A 66 16.94 -20.32 -33.78
N ALA A 67 17.75 -20.80 -34.72
CA ALA A 67 19.10 -21.29 -34.45
C ALA A 67 19.97 -20.20 -33.81
N GLN A 68 19.97 -18.98 -34.37
CA GLN A 68 20.74 -17.85 -33.82
C GLN A 68 20.30 -17.46 -32.40
N ARG A 69 18.99 -17.49 -32.11
CA ARG A 69 18.47 -17.24 -30.75
C ARG A 69 18.89 -18.32 -29.77
N VAL A 70 18.81 -19.59 -30.16
CA VAL A 70 19.26 -20.72 -29.32
C VAL A 70 20.77 -20.65 -29.07
N THR A 71 21.57 -20.30 -30.07
CA THR A 71 23.02 -20.06 -29.89
C THR A 71 23.30 -18.94 -28.90
N THR A 72 22.51 -17.86 -28.95
CA THR A 72 22.62 -16.74 -28.01
C THR A 72 22.24 -17.16 -26.59
N MET A 73 21.18 -17.96 -26.43
CA MET A 73 20.79 -18.54 -25.13
C MET A 73 21.88 -19.42 -24.55
N MET A 74 22.50 -20.29 -25.36
CA MET A 74 23.60 -21.16 -24.91
C MET A 74 24.82 -20.35 -24.44
N ALA A 75 25.19 -19.30 -25.17
CA ALA A 75 26.30 -18.43 -24.76
C ALA A 75 26.04 -17.72 -23.42
N ILE A 76 24.80 -17.29 -23.16
CA ILE A 76 24.41 -16.68 -21.88
C ILE A 76 24.44 -17.72 -20.75
N LEU A 77 24.02 -18.95 -21.00
CA LEU A 77 24.08 -20.04 -20.03
C LEU A 77 25.52 -20.40 -19.65
N ASP A 78 26.44 -20.40 -20.62
CA ASP A 78 27.86 -20.65 -20.37
C ASP A 78 28.50 -19.52 -19.54
N ASP A 79 28.19 -18.25 -19.83
CA ASP A 79 28.64 -17.11 -19.02
C ASP A 79 28.03 -17.14 -17.61
N LEU A 80 26.76 -17.53 -17.47
CA LEU A 80 26.11 -17.69 -16.16
C LEU A 80 26.76 -18.82 -15.35
N LYS A 81 27.05 -19.96 -15.98
CA LYS A 81 27.72 -21.10 -15.34
C LYS A 81 29.11 -20.71 -14.83
N THR A 82 29.90 -20.02 -15.65
CA THR A 82 31.26 -19.58 -15.24
C THR A 82 31.22 -18.56 -14.10
N ARG A 83 30.26 -17.62 -14.11
CA ARG A 83 30.10 -16.63 -13.04
C ARG A 83 29.61 -17.24 -11.73
N ILE A 84 28.68 -18.19 -11.78
CA ILE A 84 28.20 -18.90 -10.59
C ILE A 84 29.32 -19.73 -9.95
N LEU A 85 30.10 -20.47 -10.75
CA LEU A 85 31.25 -21.22 -10.24
C LEU A 85 32.30 -20.31 -9.61
N LYS A 86 32.52 -19.12 -10.18
CA LYS A 86 33.42 -18.11 -9.62
C LYS A 86 32.90 -17.51 -8.31
N ALA A 87 31.59 -17.26 -8.20
CA ALA A 87 30.96 -16.74 -6.99
C ALA A 87 30.88 -17.78 -5.85
N GLN A 88 30.78 -19.07 -6.19
CA GLN A 88 30.78 -20.16 -5.21
C GLN A 88 32.19 -20.49 -4.69
N SER A 89 33.22 -20.36 -5.53
CA SER A 89 34.61 -20.58 -5.09
C SER A 89 35.17 -19.44 -4.22
N SER A 90 34.63 -18.22 -4.33
CA SER A 90 34.96 -17.10 -3.42
C SER A 90 34.28 -17.20 -2.04
N SER A 91 33.17 -17.94 -1.92
CA SER A 91 32.40 -18.06 -0.68
C SER A 91 32.76 -19.30 0.17
N SER A 92 33.57 -20.23 -0.34
CA SER A 92 34.01 -21.42 0.42
C SER A 92 35.24 -21.21 1.31
N SER A 93 35.78 -19.98 1.39
CA SER A 93 37.04 -19.66 2.11
C SER A 93 36.87 -19.33 3.60
N GLY A 94 35.69 -19.45 4.22
CA GLY A 94 35.55 -18.99 5.60
C GLY A 94 34.32 -19.52 6.31
N LYS A 95 34.39 -20.75 6.81
CA LYS A 95 33.61 -21.15 7.99
C LYS A 95 34.12 -20.34 9.20
N LYS A 96 33.82 -19.04 9.25
CA LYS A 96 33.88 -18.26 10.47
C LYS A 96 32.58 -18.52 11.21
N GLU A 97 32.62 -19.56 12.03
CA GLU A 97 31.61 -19.82 13.05
C GLU A 97 31.44 -18.56 13.89
N LEU A 98 30.21 -18.05 13.94
CA LEU A 98 29.82 -16.89 14.74
C LEU A 98 30.00 -17.25 16.21
N ARG A 99 31.19 -16.98 16.76
CA ARG A 99 31.43 -17.09 18.20
C ARG A 99 30.46 -16.16 18.92
N ARG A 100 29.47 -16.76 19.58
CA ARG A 100 28.69 -16.12 20.63
C ARG A 100 29.66 -15.55 21.66
N CYS A 101 29.36 -14.32 22.06
CA CYS A 101 29.88 -13.55 23.18
C CYS A 101 30.83 -14.29 24.14
N ASN A 102 31.96 -13.66 24.44
CA ASN A 102 33.02 -14.05 25.38
C ASN A 102 32.56 -14.64 26.74
N THR A 103 32.05 -15.86 26.78
CA THR A 103 31.73 -16.60 28.03
C THR A 103 32.69 -17.73 28.34
N GLU A 104 33.79 -17.88 27.59
CA GLU A 104 34.84 -18.84 27.92
C GLU A 104 36.04 -18.14 28.55
N LEU A 105 35.88 -17.73 29.82
CA LEU A 105 37.02 -17.40 30.67
C LEU A 105 37.73 -18.71 31.04
N LYS A 106 38.70 -19.11 30.24
CA LYS A 106 39.63 -20.19 30.62
C LYS A 106 40.59 -19.62 31.68
N PRO A 107 40.66 -20.16 32.91
CA PRO A 107 41.62 -19.69 33.89
C PRO A 107 43.03 -20.11 33.45
N ARG A 108 43.86 -19.15 33.07
CA ARG A 108 45.31 -19.36 32.93
C ARG A 108 45.93 -19.11 34.31
N GLN A 109 45.96 -20.15 35.14
CA GLN A 109 46.78 -20.12 36.36
C GLN A 109 48.25 -20.26 35.95
N ASP A 110 49.01 -19.19 36.15
CA ASP A 110 50.47 -19.22 36.15
C ASP A 110 50.91 -19.46 37.61
N PRO A 111 51.66 -20.54 37.94
CA PRO A 111 51.85 -20.96 39.32
C PRO A 111 52.91 -20.17 40.10
N ASN A 112 53.32 -18.98 39.63
CA ASN A 112 54.48 -18.30 40.22
C ASN A 112 54.35 -16.78 40.36
N LYS A 113 53.26 -16.32 40.98
CA LYS A 113 53.16 -14.94 41.50
C LYS A 113 52.68 -14.97 42.95
N SER A 114 53.49 -14.38 43.83
CA SER A 114 53.23 -14.17 45.25
C SER A 114 51.86 -13.54 45.51
N PRO A 115 51.21 -13.80 46.67
CA PRO A 115 49.88 -13.28 46.98
C PRO A 115 49.99 -11.77 47.22
N THR A 116 49.87 -11.01 46.14
CA THR A 116 49.73 -9.56 46.24
C THR A 116 48.29 -9.32 46.65
N LYS A 117 48.14 -8.57 47.75
CA LYS A 117 46.92 -8.20 48.47
C LYS A 117 45.69 -8.04 47.56
N PRO A 118 44.47 -8.34 48.07
CA PRO A 118 43.25 -8.13 47.30
C PRO A 118 43.23 -6.69 46.78
N PRO A 119 42.88 -6.46 45.50
CA PRO A 119 42.87 -5.13 44.95
C PRO A 119 41.89 -4.31 45.78
N LEU A 120 42.42 -3.23 46.38
CA LEU A 120 41.59 -2.21 46.99
C LEU A 120 40.80 -1.62 45.82
N ASN A 121 39.57 -2.08 45.61
CA ASN A 121 38.72 -1.55 44.56
C ASN A 121 38.63 -0.05 44.80
N ASP A 122 39.23 0.74 43.91
CA ASP A 122 39.19 2.18 44.03
C ASP A 122 37.71 2.60 43.96
N LEU A 123 37.27 3.42 44.92
CA LEU A 123 35.86 3.75 45.06
C LEU A 123 35.33 4.40 43.76
N ASP A 124 36.22 5.09 43.05
CA ASP A 124 35.96 5.75 41.77
C ASP A 124 35.72 4.73 40.63
N ASP A 125 36.48 3.62 40.58
CA ASP A 125 36.29 2.56 39.59
C ASP A 125 34.93 1.85 39.79
N VAL A 126 34.53 1.62 41.04
CA VAL A 126 33.22 1.03 41.37
C VAL A 126 32.09 1.98 40.97
N GLN A 127 32.24 3.29 41.17
CA GLN A 127 31.26 4.27 40.73
C GLN A 127 31.20 4.38 39.21
N LYS A 128 32.34 4.35 38.53
CA LYS A 128 32.44 4.38 37.07
C LYS A 128 31.76 3.15 36.45
N LEU A 129 32.05 1.95 36.96
CA LEU A 129 31.41 0.71 36.53
C LEU A 129 29.89 0.73 36.74
N ARG A 130 29.40 1.34 37.84
CA ARG A 130 27.97 1.53 38.07
C ARG A 130 27.35 2.47 37.03
N LYS A 131 28.00 3.61 36.75
CA LYS A 131 27.56 4.55 35.70
C LYS A 131 27.52 3.88 34.33
N ASP A 132 28.55 3.13 33.98
CA ASP A 132 28.65 2.41 32.70
C ASP A 132 27.56 1.32 32.58
N LEU A 133 27.29 0.58 33.67
CA LEU A 133 26.21 -0.41 33.70
C LEU A 133 24.83 0.25 33.52
N THR A 134 24.57 1.38 34.19
CA THR A 134 23.32 2.14 34.01
C THR A 134 23.20 2.66 32.58
N ALA A 135 24.27 3.21 32.00
CA ALA A 135 24.30 3.69 30.63
C ALA A 135 24.06 2.54 29.63
N SER A 136 24.70 1.38 29.82
CA SER A 136 24.50 0.19 28.98
C SER A 136 23.07 -0.34 29.06
N MET A 137 22.48 -0.38 30.27
CA MET A 137 21.08 -0.77 30.45
C MET A 137 20.11 0.20 29.79
N ALA A 138 20.39 1.51 29.81
CA ALA A 138 19.61 2.52 29.09
C ALA A 138 19.73 2.34 27.57
N ALA A 139 20.94 2.15 27.04
CA ALA A 139 21.18 1.88 25.63
C ALA A 139 20.44 0.61 25.16
N ARG A 140 20.47 -0.47 25.96
CA ARG A 140 19.75 -1.72 25.67
C ARG A 140 18.24 -1.51 25.60
N LYS A 141 17.67 -0.75 26.54
CA LYS A 141 16.23 -0.41 26.52
C LYS A 141 15.87 0.41 25.28
N SER A 142 16.69 1.40 24.93
CA SER A 142 16.49 2.21 23.72
C SER A 142 16.51 1.36 22.45
N LEU A 143 17.47 0.44 22.34
CA LEU A 143 17.57 -0.47 21.19
C LEU A 143 16.40 -1.45 21.13
N GLN A 144 15.95 -1.95 22.28
CA GLN A 144 14.75 -2.78 22.35
C GLN A 144 13.52 -2.03 21.82
N MET A 145 13.32 -0.77 22.21
CA MET A 145 12.21 0.05 21.70
C MET A 145 12.30 0.27 20.19
N MET A 146 13.49 0.57 19.65
CA MET A 146 13.69 0.72 18.20
C MET A 146 13.39 -0.56 17.43
N CYS A 147 13.85 -1.72 17.91
CA CYS A 147 13.55 -2.99 17.26
C CYS A 147 12.04 -3.29 17.26
N SER A 148 11.34 -2.94 18.35
CA SER A 148 9.88 -3.08 18.43
C SER A 148 9.14 -2.11 17.49
N SER A 149 9.57 -0.85 17.39
CA SER A 149 8.94 0.12 16.49
C SER A 149 9.19 -0.23 15.02
N LEU A 150 10.42 -0.65 14.68
CA LEU A 150 10.79 -1.05 13.32
C LEU A 150 10.00 -2.28 12.85
N GLY A 151 9.74 -3.23 13.74
CA GLY A 151 8.87 -4.38 13.43
C GLY A 151 7.45 -3.96 13.04
N LYS A 152 6.86 -3.00 13.77
CA LYS A 152 5.53 -2.45 13.46
C LYS A 152 5.52 -1.66 12.15
N GLU A 153 6.54 -0.85 11.91
CA GLU A 153 6.68 -0.10 10.66
C GLU A 153 6.82 -1.01 9.44
N LYS A 154 7.58 -2.12 9.57
CA LYS A 154 7.68 -3.16 8.55
C LYS A 154 6.31 -3.78 8.24
N GLU A 155 5.50 -4.05 9.26
CA GLU A 155 4.16 -4.61 9.09
C GLU A 155 3.22 -3.62 8.38
N ILE A 156 3.24 -2.34 8.78
CA ILE A 156 2.49 -1.26 8.11
C ILE A 156 2.89 -1.17 6.64
N MET A 157 4.19 -1.18 6.34
CA MET A 157 4.69 -1.10 4.96
C MET A 157 4.27 -2.33 4.14
N ALA A 158 4.27 -3.52 4.72
CA ALA A 158 3.79 -4.73 4.03
C ALA A 158 2.30 -4.64 3.67
N ILE A 159 1.46 -4.13 4.58
CA ILE A 159 0.04 -3.91 4.32
C ILE A 159 -0.14 -2.89 3.20
N GLU A 160 0.59 -1.77 3.25
CA GLU A 160 0.51 -0.72 2.22
C GLU A 160 0.98 -1.20 0.85
N LEU A 161 2.07 -1.99 0.79
CA LEU A 161 2.52 -2.62 -0.47
C LEU A 161 1.47 -3.58 -1.03
N SER A 162 0.82 -4.36 -0.16
CA SER A 162 -0.26 -5.27 -0.56
C SER A 162 -1.45 -4.52 -1.15
N ARG A 163 -1.83 -3.41 -0.50
CA ARG A 163 -2.88 -2.50 -0.98
C ARG A 163 -2.52 -1.92 -2.34
N LYS A 164 -1.29 -1.45 -2.52
CA LYS A 164 -0.81 -0.89 -3.79
C LYS A 164 -0.72 -1.91 -4.90
N ALA A 165 -0.33 -3.15 -4.59
CA ALA A 165 -0.34 -4.24 -5.56
C ALA A 165 -1.76 -4.52 -6.07
N TYR A 166 -2.74 -4.56 -5.16
CA TYR A 166 -4.15 -4.72 -5.54
C TYR A 166 -4.66 -3.56 -6.41
N GLU A 167 -4.39 -2.30 -6.02
CA GLU A 167 -4.76 -1.12 -6.80
C GLU A 167 -4.15 -1.15 -8.22
N LEU A 168 -2.90 -1.61 -8.37
CA LEU A 168 -2.26 -1.78 -9.67
C LEU A 168 -2.96 -2.83 -10.53
N THR A 169 -3.29 -3.99 -9.96
CA THR A 169 -4.01 -5.05 -10.68
C THR A 169 -5.38 -4.57 -11.16
N GLU A 170 -6.14 -3.84 -10.33
CA GLU A 170 -7.42 -3.26 -10.73
C GLU A 170 -7.26 -2.27 -11.91
N MET A 171 -6.22 -1.42 -11.88
CA MET A 171 -5.94 -0.52 -12.99
C MET A 171 -5.52 -1.26 -14.28
N GLU A 172 -4.78 -2.36 -14.16
CA GLU A 172 -4.40 -3.19 -15.30
C GLU A 172 -5.61 -3.85 -15.98
N GLU A 173 -6.60 -4.29 -15.19
CA GLU A 173 -7.88 -4.79 -15.70
C GLU A 173 -8.64 -3.71 -16.45
N LEU A 174 -8.78 -2.51 -15.87
CA LEU A 174 -9.43 -1.36 -16.53
C LEU A 174 -8.74 -0.97 -17.84
N ILE A 175 -7.41 -0.97 -17.87
CA ILE A 175 -6.64 -0.70 -19.10
C ILE A 175 -6.90 -1.80 -20.14
N SER A 176 -6.98 -3.05 -19.72
CA SER A 176 -7.26 -4.18 -20.61
C SER A 176 -8.65 -4.08 -21.23
N ASP A 177 -9.67 -3.73 -20.44
CA ASP A 177 -11.03 -3.49 -20.91
C ASP A 177 -11.09 -2.32 -21.90
N LEU A 178 -10.42 -1.21 -21.60
CA LEU A 178 -10.34 -0.06 -22.50
C LEU A 178 -9.64 -0.42 -23.82
N LYS A 179 -8.58 -1.21 -23.78
CA LYS A 179 -7.90 -1.72 -24.99
C LYS A 179 -8.85 -2.57 -25.83
N ALA A 180 -9.60 -3.49 -25.21
CA ALA A 180 -10.58 -4.33 -25.91
C ALA A 180 -11.71 -3.50 -26.54
N GLN A 181 -12.20 -2.46 -25.84
CA GLN A 181 -13.21 -1.54 -26.39
C GLN A 181 -12.66 -0.75 -27.57
N ASN A 182 -11.43 -0.22 -27.46
CA ASN A 182 -10.77 0.50 -28.55
C ASN A 182 -10.56 -0.39 -29.77
N GLU A 183 -10.15 -1.65 -29.60
CA GLU A 183 -10.01 -2.60 -30.71
C GLU A 183 -11.36 -2.87 -31.40
N LYS A 184 -12.43 -3.04 -30.62
CA LYS A 184 -13.79 -3.22 -31.15
C LYS A 184 -14.25 -2.00 -31.93
N LEU A 185 -13.99 -0.79 -31.42
CA LEU A 185 -14.31 0.46 -32.12
C LEU A 185 -13.49 0.60 -33.40
N LEU A 186 -12.21 0.28 -33.36
CA LEU A 186 -11.34 0.31 -34.54
C LEU A 186 -11.86 -0.62 -35.64
N LYS A 187 -12.27 -1.85 -35.29
CA LYS A 187 -12.90 -2.78 -36.24
C LYS A 187 -14.19 -2.22 -36.83
N LYS A 188 -15.03 -1.57 -36.02
CA LYS A 188 -16.25 -0.92 -36.52
C LYS A 188 -15.93 0.20 -37.51
N VAL A 189 -14.98 1.07 -37.19
CA VAL A 189 -14.56 2.16 -38.08
C VAL A 189 -14.01 1.62 -39.40
N GLN A 190 -13.19 0.56 -39.35
CA GLN A 190 -12.70 -0.11 -40.55
C GLN A 190 -13.83 -0.71 -41.38
N ASN A 191 -14.80 -1.36 -40.75
CA ASN A 191 -15.97 -1.91 -41.45
C ASN A 191 -16.79 -0.80 -42.13
N CYS A 192 -17.09 0.30 -41.42
CA CYS A 192 -17.80 1.44 -42.00
C CYS A 192 -17.02 2.05 -43.18
N ALA A 193 -15.70 2.18 -43.07
CA ALA A 193 -14.87 2.67 -44.16
C ALA A 193 -14.85 1.73 -45.38
N VAL A 194 -15.03 0.42 -45.18
CA VAL A 194 -15.15 -0.57 -46.27
C VAL A 194 -16.55 -0.54 -46.89
N GLU A 195 -17.61 -0.37 -46.10
CA GLU A 195 -18.99 -0.24 -46.60
C GLU A 195 -19.17 1.00 -47.47
N HIS A 196 -18.69 2.17 -47.02
CA HIS A 196 -18.73 3.39 -47.84
C HIS A 196 -17.96 3.26 -49.17
N LYS A 197 -16.83 2.54 -49.18
CA LYS A 197 -16.08 2.27 -50.43
C LYS A 197 -16.78 1.31 -51.38
N LYS A 198 -17.71 0.48 -50.88
CA LYS A 198 -18.52 -0.43 -51.71
C LYS A 198 -19.75 0.28 -52.29
N GLU A 199 -20.33 1.22 -51.55
CA GLU A 199 -21.46 2.04 -52.02
C GLU A 199 -21.08 3.03 -53.13
N ASP A 200 -19.84 3.54 -53.12
CA ASP A 200 -19.34 4.43 -54.19
C ASP A 200 -19.02 3.69 -55.52
N GLY A 201 -19.08 2.35 -55.53
CA GLY A 201 -18.62 1.50 -56.65
C GLY A 201 -19.72 0.81 -57.47
N ASP A 202 -20.97 0.77 -56.99
CA ASP A 202 -22.08 0.15 -57.72
C ASP A 202 -23.23 1.16 -57.88
N GLY A 203 -23.61 1.39 -59.14
CA GLY A 203 -24.45 2.50 -59.52
C GLY A 203 -25.88 2.42 -58.97
N GLY A 204 -26.39 3.58 -58.57
CA GLY A 204 -27.78 3.97 -58.81
C GLY A 204 -28.87 3.23 -58.03
N GLY A 205 -29.41 3.91 -57.01
CA GLY A 205 -30.80 3.71 -56.59
C GLY A 205 -30.99 2.93 -55.30
N GLY A 206 -30.77 3.59 -54.16
CA GLY A 206 -31.06 3.03 -52.83
C GLY A 206 -31.64 4.01 -51.82
N GLY A 207 -32.12 5.19 -52.25
CA GLY A 207 -32.53 6.25 -51.32
C GLY A 207 -33.80 5.98 -50.51
N ASP A 208 -34.60 4.96 -50.86
CA ASP A 208 -35.98 4.83 -50.36
C ASP A 208 -36.23 3.61 -49.45
N LYS A 209 -35.34 2.59 -49.49
CA LYS A 209 -35.48 1.39 -48.64
C LYS A 209 -34.83 1.52 -47.26
N ASP A 210 -33.86 2.44 -47.10
CA ASP A 210 -33.18 2.66 -45.83
C ASP A 210 -33.89 3.65 -44.92
N MET A 211 -34.82 4.46 -45.44
CA MET A 211 -35.55 5.46 -44.64
C MET A 211 -36.34 4.85 -43.46
N PRO A 212 -37.10 3.75 -43.63
CA PRO A 212 -37.84 3.11 -42.53
C PRO A 212 -36.92 2.46 -41.49
N LEU A 213 -35.80 1.86 -41.93
CA LEU A 213 -34.82 1.23 -41.06
C LEU A 213 -34.00 2.26 -40.28
N GLN A 214 -33.63 3.36 -40.92
CA GLN A 214 -32.95 4.49 -40.31
C GLN A 214 -33.85 5.19 -39.27
N GLY A 215 -35.14 5.38 -39.58
CA GLY A 215 -36.13 5.91 -38.64
C GLY A 215 -36.29 5.01 -37.40
N ARG A 216 -36.42 3.70 -37.60
CA ARG A 216 -36.50 2.72 -36.50
C ARG A 216 -35.22 2.67 -35.67
N ASN A 217 -34.05 2.74 -36.30
CA ASN A 217 -32.77 2.72 -35.59
C ASN A 217 -32.56 4.00 -34.77
N LYS A 218 -33.01 5.15 -35.31
CA LYS A 218 -33.04 6.42 -34.57
C LYS A 218 -33.95 6.36 -33.35
N GLU A 219 -35.17 5.85 -33.50
CA GLU A 219 -36.12 5.70 -32.39
C GLU A 219 -35.59 4.75 -31.31
N LEU A 220 -35.02 3.60 -31.71
CA LEU A 220 -34.39 2.67 -30.76
C LEU A 220 -33.18 3.29 -30.04
N SER A 221 -32.39 4.12 -30.74
CA SER A 221 -31.26 4.83 -30.16
C SER A 221 -31.71 5.90 -29.15
N GLU A 222 -32.78 6.63 -29.46
CA GLU A 222 -33.40 7.60 -28.55
C GLU A 222 -34.00 6.92 -27.31
N GLN A 223 -34.68 5.78 -27.49
CA GLN A 223 -35.19 4.97 -26.37
C GLN A 223 -34.05 4.43 -25.50
N LEU A 224 -32.98 3.94 -26.11
CA LEU A 224 -31.80 3.46 -25.39
C LEU A 224 -31.15 4.59 -24.58
N LEU A 225 -30.96 5.77 -25.19
CA LEU A 225 -30.40 6.94 -24.50
C LEU A 225 -31.27 7.36 -23.31
N LYS A 226 -32.60 7.42 -23.51
CA LYS A 226 -33.57 7.71 -22.44
C LYS A 226 -33.51 6.68 -21.31
N SER A 227 -33.31 5.40 -21.64
CA SER A 227 -33.16 4.33 -20.64
C SER A 227 -31.85 4.47 -19.84
N ILE A 228 -30.76 4.85 -20.49
CA ILE A 228 -29.45 5.07 -19.87
C ILE A 228 -29.49 6.27 -18.93
N ASP A 229 -30.10 7.38 -19.37
CA ASP A 229 -30.26 8.56 -18.54
C ASP A 229 -31.21 8.32 -17.37
N GLY A 230 -32.28 7.54 -17.58
CA GLY A 230 -33.15 7.05 -16.52
C GLY A 230 -32.39 6.22 -15.48
N TYR A 231 -31.57 5.27 -15.92
CA TYR A 231 -30.73 4.46 -15.03
C TYR A 231 -29.69 5.31 -14.27
N ARG A 232 -29.03 6.27 -14.93
CA ARG A 232 -28.11 7.21 -14.28
C ARG A 232 -28.80 8.07 -13.23
N SER A 233 -30.01 8.54 -13.51
CA SER A 233 -30.82 9.32 -12.57
C SER A 233 -31.23 8.47 -11.36
N LEU A 234 -31.70 7.24 -11.60
CA LEU A 234 -32.05 6.30 -10.55
C LEU A 234 -30.84 5.93 -9.69
N LYS A 235 -29.67 5.71 -10.30
CA LYS A 235 -28.41 5.44 -9.58
C LYS A 235 -28.00 6.60 -8.68
N ARG A 236 -28.20 7.85 -9.11
CA ARG A 236 -27.96 9.05 -8.29
C ARG A 236 -28.91 9.09 -7.09
N ARG A 237 -30.23 8.97 -7.33
CA ARG A 237 -31.22 8.92 -6.24
C ARG A 237 -30.99 7.78 -5.26
N TYR A 238 -30.59 6.61 -5.76
CA TYR A 238 -30.27 5.48 -4.90
C TYR A 238 -29.11 5.81 -3.95
N LYS A 239 -28.05 6.46 -4.45
CA LYS A 239 -26.93 6.91 -3.61
C LYS A 239 -27.37 7.96 -2.58
N GLU A 240 -28.17 8.94 -2.98
CA GLU A 240 -28.71 9.96 -2.07
C GLU A 240 -29.49 9.31 -0.92
N VAL A 241 -30.43 8.41 -1.24
CA VAL A 241 -31.21 7.68 -0.23
C VAL A 241 -30.33 6.76 0.62
N GLN A 242 -29.31 6.13 0.03
CA GLN A 242 -28.37 5.28 0.76
C GLN A 242 -27.55 6.09 1.79
N GLU A 243 -27.08 7.28 1.41
CA GLU A 243 -26.34 8.19 2.28
C GLU A 243 -27.23 8.75 3.40
N GLU A 244 -28.44 9.20 3.07
CA GLU A 244 -29.43 9.66 4.04
C GLU A 244 -29.78 8.57 5.07
N ASN A 245 -30.02 7.34 4.60
CA ASN A 245 -30.30 6.20 5.48
C ASN A 245 -29.08 5.82 6.33
N GLY A 246 -27.86 6.00 5.80
CA GLY A 246 -26.62 5.89 6.58
C GLY A 246 -26.54 6.93 7.69
N SER A 247 -26.79 8.20 7.38
CA SER A 247 -26.83 9.30 8.34
C SER A 247 -27.87 9.07 9.43
N MET A 248 -29.09 8.65 9.06
CA MET A 248 -30.16 8.34 10.01
C MET A 248 -29.79 7.17 10.93
N ARG A 249 -29.16 6.11 10.40
CA ARG A 249 -28.67 4.99 11.22
C ARG A 249 -27.61 5.43 12.23
N GLN A 250 -26.73 6.35 11.84
CA GLN A 250 -25.73 6.90 12.75
C GLN A 250 -26.39 7.68 13.89
N VAL A 251 -27.32 8.59 13.58
CA VAL A 251 -28.05 9.35 14.62
C VAL A 251 -28.84 8.43 15.55
N LEU A 252 -29.45 7.37 15.02
CA LEU A 252 -30.15 6.39 15.83
C LEU A 252 -29.19 5.65 16.78
N LYS A 253 -27.98 5.31 16.31
CA LYS A 253 -26.95 4.68 17.13
C LYS A 253 -26.47 5.60 18.25
N ASP A 254 -26.16 6.86 17.92
CA ASP A 254 -25.70 7.85 18.90
C ASP A 254 -26.79 8.10 19.96
N SER A 255 -28.05 8.22 19.52
CA SER A 255 -29.20 8.38 20.42
C SER A 255 -29.38 7.15 21.32
N ALA A 256 -29.15 5.93 20.81
CA ALA A 256 -29.23 4.71 21.61
C ALA A 256 -28.13 4.63 22.68
N GLU A 257 -26.91 5.08 22.35
CA GLU A 257 -25.81 5.20 23.32
C GLU A 257 -26.14 6.21 24.42
N GLU A 258 -26.71 7.37 24.06
CA GLU A 258 -27.13 8.40 25.02
C GLU A 258 -28.29 7.92 25.92
N VAL A 259 -29.28 7.21 25.36
CA VAL A 259 -30.35 6.57 26.15
C VAL A 259 -29.77 5.55 27.13
N ASN A 260 -28.79 4.74 26.71
CA ASN A 260 -28.14 3.77 27.58
C ASN A 260 -27.35 4.46 28.71
N ALA A 261 -26.65 5.55 28.42
CA ALA A 261 -25.97 6.37 29.42
C ALA A 261 -26.95 6.99 30.42
N GLY A 262 -28.10 7.50 29.94
CA GLY A 262 -29.19 7.98 30.79
C GLY A 262 -29.76 6.87 31.69
N ALA A 263 -29.95 5.67 31.14
CA ALA A 263 -30.41 4.51 31.92
C ALA A 263 -29.41 4.09 33.00
N GLN A 264 -28.11 4.11 32.70
CA GLN A 264 -27.05 3.84 33.68
C GLN A 264 -27.04 4.87 34.81
N ARG A 265 -27.10 6.16 34.49
CA ARG A 265 -27.21 7.24 35.48
C ARG A 265 -28.45 7.08 36.35
N LEU A 266 -29.60 6.70 35.77
CA LEU A 266 -30.83 6.46 36.53
C LEU A 266 -30.69 5.27 37.49
N MET A 267 -29.99 4.20 37.09
CA MET A 267 -29.69 3.06 37.97
C MET A 267 -28.76 3.47 39.13
N GLU A 268 -27.70 4.23 38.84
CA GLU A 268 -26.77 4.76 39.85
C GLU A 268 -27.47 5.69 40.83
N LEU A 269 -28.32 6.60 40.33
CA LEU A 269 -29.12 7.50 41.15
C LEU A 269 -30.07 6.72 42.06
N HIS A 270 -30.78 5.74 41.50
CA HIS A 270 -31.68 4.87 42.28
C HIS A 270 -30.93 4.13 43.40
N GLU A 271 -29.72 3.63 43.11
CA GLU A 271 -28.88 2.96 44.09
C GLU A 271 -28.41 3.91 45.21
N ASN A 272 -27.95 5.11 44.87
CA ASN A 272 -27.47 6.09 45.84
C ASN A 272 -28.61 6.61 46.75
N VAL A 273 -29.80 6.81 46.18
CA VAL A 273 -31.02 7.16 46.95
C VAL A 273 -31.40 6.03 47.92
N THR A 274 -31.31 4.77 47.47
CA THR A 274 -31.60 3.60 48.30
C THR A 274 -30.60 3.46 49.45
N ARG A 275 -29.32 3.79 49.21
CA ARG A 275 -28.24 3.79 50.20
C ARG A 275 -28.27 4.98 51.17
N LYS A 276 -29.14 5.97 50.92
CA LYS A 276 -29.24 7.25 51.65
C LYS A 276 -27.93 8.05 51.63
N ASP A 277 -27.18 7.94 50.54
CA ASP A 277 -26.03 8.81 50.32
C ASP A 277 -26.51 10.24 50.08
N GLU A 278 -25.69 11.23 50.45
CA GLU A 278 -26.00 12.65 50.21
C GLU A 278 -25.81 12.94 48.71
N VAL A 279 -26.92 12.92 47.97
CA VAL A 279 -26.96 13.17 46.52
C VAL A 279 -27.75 14.44 46.25
N ASP A 280 -27.20 15.31 45.40
CA ASP A 280 -27.90 16.48 44.87
C ASP A 280 -28.91 16.05 43.79
N LEU A 281 -30.12 15.70 44.23
CA LEU A 281 -31.20 15.22 43.38
C LEU A 281 -31.59 16.25 42.30
N GLU A 282 -31.58 17.54 42.65
CA GLU A 282 -31.95 18.62 41.73
C GLU A 282 -30.99 18.67 40.55
N LYS A 283 -29.68 18.54 40.83
CA LYS A 283 -28.64 18.51 39.82
C LYS A 283 -28.72 17.26 38.93
N GLU A 284 -28.90 16.07 39.52
CA GLU A 284 -29.01 14.82 38.75
C GLU A 284 -30.26 14.82 37.84
N ILE A 285 -31.40 15.30 38.33
CA ILE A 285 -32.61 15.48 37.53
C ILE A 285 -32.36 16.48 36.39
N SER A 286 -31.73 17.62 36.68
CA SER A 286 -31.40 18.64 35.66
C SER A 286 -30.47 18.10 34.56
N GLU A 287 -29.47 17.28 34.93
CA GLU A 287 -28.57 16.64 33.97
C GLU A 287 -29.30 15.61 33.09
N LEU A 288 -30.22 14.85 33.68
CA LEU A 288 -31.03 13.85 32.97
C LEU A 288 -32.03 14.51 32.01
N GLU A 289 -32.69 15.58 32.44
CA GLU A 289 -33.58 16.39 31.60
C GLU A 289 -32.86 16.98 30.40
N LYS A 290 -31.66 17.53 30.60
CA LYS A 290 -30.84 18.06 29.52
C LYS A 290 -30.48 16.97 28.50
N LEU A 291 -30.09 15.79 28.98
CA LEU A 291 -29.77 14.65 28.14
C LEU A 291 -30.97 14.21 27.28
N PHE A 292 -32.17 14.11 27.87
CA PHE A 292 -33.38 13.75 27.12
C PHE A 292 -33.84 14.85 26.15
N GLN A 293 -33.66 16.13 26.50
CA GLN A 293 -33.92 17.24 25.57
C GLN A 293 -32.98 17.21 24.37
N ASP A 294 -31.69 16.96 24.58
CA ASP A 294 -30.69 16.85 23.51
C ASP A 294 -31.00 15.69 22.56
N ILE A 295 -31.42 14.53 23.09
CA ILE A 295 -31.87 13.37 22.29
C ILE A 295 -33.12 13.74 21.47
N GLY A 296 -34.11 14.38 22.10
CA GLY A 296 -35.34 14.82 21.44
C GLY A 296 -35.07 15.78 20.27
N LEU A 297 -34.14 16.73 20.45
CA LEU A 297 -33.71 17.65 19.40
C LEU A 297 -33.01 16.92 18.24
N LYS A 298 -32.12 15.96 18.53
CA LYS A 298 -31.44 15.15 17.49
C LYS A 298 -32.43 14.36 16.64
N ILE A 299 -33.41 13.71 17.27
CA ILE A 299 -34.45 12.94 16.57
C ILE A 299 -35.35 13.86 15.74
N SER A 300 -35.76 15.01 16.30
CA SER A 300 -36.62 15.98 15.61
C SER A 300 -35.95 16.54 14.35
N ASN A 301 -34.68 16.92 14.44
CA ASN A 301 -33.92 17.47 13.32
C ASN A 301 -33.82 16.50 12.14
N HIS A 302 -33.67 15.20 12.40
CA HIS A 302 -33.65 14.17 11.35
C HIS A 302 -35.04 13.83 10.79
N SER A 303 -36.12 14.06 11.54
CA SER A 303 -37.50 13.81 11.08
C SER A 303 -38.05 14.87 10.11
N GLN A 304 -37.42 16.05 10.06
CA GLN A 304 -37.87 17.19 9.24
C GLN A 304 -37.14 17.32 7.89
N ILE A 305 -36.13 16.49 7.64
CA ILE A 305 -35.47 16.41 6.33
C ILE A 305 -36.39 15.53 5.46
N LYS A 306 -37.24 16.17 4.64
CA LYS A 306 -38.19 15.50 3.73
C LYS A 306 -38.16 16.15 2.36
#